data_AF-X1BU10-F1
#
_entry.id   AF-X1BU10-F1
#
_cell.length_a   1.000
_cell.length_b   1.000
_cell.length_c   1.000
_cell.angle_alpha   90.00
_cell.angle_beta   90.00
_cell.angle_gamma   90.00
#
_symmetry.space_group_name_H-M   'P 1'
#
loop_
_entity.id
_entity.type
_entity.pdbx_description
1 polymer ?
#
loop_
_entity_poly.entity_id
_entity_poly.type
_entity_poly.pdbx_seq_one_letter_code
_entity_poly.pdbx_strand_id
1 'polypeptide(L)' 'MEEFSKKPNYSTQEEINKAIGHILWGSKKKVFSMRRLITGFMKKKLRGK' A
#
# COMPACT_ATOMS: atom_id res chain seq x y z
N MET A 1 14.01 27.10 2.32
CA MET A 1 13.17 26.20 1.50
C MET A 1 13.78 24.79 1.61
N GLU A 2 13.72 24.19 2.80
CA GLU A 2 14.57 23.05 3.21
C GLU A 2 13.77 21.87 3.77
N GLU A 3 12.60 21.55 3.22
CA GLU A 3 11.75 20.49 3.79
C GLU A 3 11.48 19.28 2.89
N PHE A 4 12.14 19.18 1.73
CA PHE A 4 11.93 18.05 0.80
C PHE A 4 12.96 16.92 0.88
N SER A 5 13.92 16.96 1.82
CA SER A 5 15.05 16.01 1.85
C SER A 5 14.94 14.87 2.86
N LYS A 6 13.77 14.63 3.46
CA LYS A 6 13.51 13.39 4.22
C LYS A 6 12.65 12.44 3.39
N LYS A 7 13.18 11.99 2.24
CA LYS A 7 12.60 10.81 1.58
C LYS A 7 12.81 9.63 2.53
N PRO A 8 11.74 8.95 2.98
CA PRO A 8 11.90 7.74 3.78
C PRO A 8 12.71 6.73 2.97
N ASN A 9 13.88 6.35 3.50
CA ASN A 9 14.74 5.35 2.90
C ASN A 9 14.19 3.96 3.25
N TYR A 10 13.17 3.52 2.51
CA TYR A 10 12.65 2.17 2.67
C TYR A 10 13.71 1.18 2.16
N SER A 11 14.32 0.44 3.08
CA SER A 11 15.41 -0.49 2.76
C SER A 11 14.87 -1.81 2.22
N THR A 12 13.59 -2.11 2.47
CA THR A 12 12.94 -3.36 2.05
C THR A 12 11.57 -3.14 1.43
N GLN A 13 11.18 -4.03 0.52
CA GLN A 13 9.85 -4.01 -0.11
C GLN A 13 8.71 -4.14 0.92
N GLU A 14 8.97 -4.79 2.06
CA GLU A 14 8.02 -4.90 3.16
C GLU A 14 7.75 -3.57 3.86
N GLU A 15 8.77 -2.73 4.03
CA GLU A 15 8.61 -1.39 4.60
C GLU A 15 7.81 -0.47 3.68
N ILE A 16 8.06 -0.57 2.37
CA ILE A 16 7.27 0.14 1.34
C ILE A 16 5.81 -0.28 1.43
N ASN A 17 5.55 -1.58 1.49
CA ASN A 17 4.20 -2.12 1.61
C ASN A 17 3.52 -1.74 2.93
N LYS A 18 4.25 -1.67 4.05
CA LYS A 18 3.71 -1.20 5.33
C LYS A 18 3.36 0.28 5.27
N ALA A 19 4.23 1.11 4.71
CA ALA A 19 4.01 2.55 4.58
C ALA A 19 2.81 2.86 3.67
N ILE A 20 2.74 2.22 2.49
CA ILE A 20 1.59 2.34 1.58
C ILE A 20 0.32 1.83 2.27
N GLY A 21 0.41 0.73 3.02
CA GLY A 21 -0.71 0.19 3.79
C GLY A 21 -1.25 1.17 4.82
N HIS A 22 -0.35 1.83 5.54
CA HIS A 22 -0.69 2.85 6.52
C HIS A 22 -1.35 4.08 5.88
N ILE A 23 -0.86 4.52 4.70
CA ILE A 23 -1.43 5.65 3.97
C ILE A 23 -2.83 5.34 3.45
N LEU A 24 -3.03 4.15 2.88
CA LEU A 24 -4.29 3.77 2.22
C LEU A 24 -5.39 3.33 3.20
N TRP A 25 -5.04 2.67 4.31
CA TRP A 25 -6.02 2.08 5.25
C TRP A 25 -5.90 2.57 6.70
N GLY A 26 -5.00 3.53 6.99
CA GLY A 26 -4.71 3.98 8.36
C GLY A 26 -3.93 2.94 9.17
N SER A 27 -3.82 3.14 10.49
CA SER A 27 -3.08 2.24 11.40
C SER A 27 -3.69 0.84 11.55
N LYS A 28 -4.77 0.52 10.82
CA LYS A 28 -5.31 -0.83 10.79
C LYS A 28 -4.26 -1.76 10.18
N LYS A 29 -3.72 -2.64 11.03
CA LYS A 29 -2.65 -3.67 10.89
C LYS A 29 -2.56 -4.52 9.60
N LYS A 30 -3.27 -4.21 8.51
CA LYS A 30 -3.20 -4.97 7.26
C LYS A 30 -2.08 -4.39 6.39
N VAL A 31 -1.02 -5.18 6.23
CA VAL A 31 0.06 -4.92 5.27
C VAL A 31 -0.57 -4.81 3.87
N PHE A 32 -0.26 -3.72 3.15
CA PHE A 32 -0.63 -3.59 1.75
C PHE A 32 0.00 -4.72 0.96
N SER A 33 -0.78 -5.38 0.10
CA SER A 33 -0.23 -6.33 -0.84
C SER A 33 -0.81 -6.02 -2.20
N MET A 34 0.07 -5.75 -3.16
CA MET A 34 -0.32 -5.50 -4.54
C MET A 34 -1.12 -6.68 -5.12
N ARG A 35 -0.76 -7.92 -4.72
CA ARG A 35 -1.53 -9.12 -5.07
C ARG A 35 -2.97 -9.05 -4.57
N ARG A 36 -3.20 -8.63 -3.32
CA ARG A 36 -4.56 -8.48 -2.78
C ARG A 36 -5.37 -7.42 -3.52
N LEU A 37 -4.73 -6.32 -3.92
CA LEU A 37 -5.37 -5.29 -4.72
C LEU A 37 -5.79 -5.84 -6.09
N ILE A 38 -4.89 -6.49 -6.80
CA ILE A 38 -5.15 -7.13 -8.10
C ILE A 38 -6.26 -8.18 -7.97
N THR A 39 -6.17 -9.09 -6.99
CA THR A 39 -7.21 -10.09 -6.74
C THR A 39 -8.55 -9.45 -6.40
N GLY A 40 -8.56 -8.36 -5.63
CA GLY A 40 -9.77 -7.59 -5.32
C GLY A 40 -10.41 -7.01 -6.57
N PHE A 41 -9.62 -6.40 -7.46
CA PHE A 41 -10.08 -5.89 -8.75
C PHE A 41 -10.62 -7.00 -9.66
N MET A 42 -9.92 -8.13 -9.77
CA MET A 42 -10.39 -9.30 -10.53
C MET A 42 -11.71 -9.83 -9.97
N LYS A 43 -11.80 -10.01 -8.65
CA LYS A 43 -13.04 -10.45 -8.00
C LYS A 43 -14.19 -9.47 -8.20
N LYS A 44 -13.94 -8.16 -8.16
CA LYS A 44 -14.94 -7.12 -8.44
C LYS A 44 -15.40 -7.19 -9.90
N LYS A 45 -14.46 -7.33 -10.84
CA LYS A 45 -14.75 -7.48 -12.28
C LYS A 45 -15.60 -8.73 -12.56
N LEU A 46 -15.28 -9.85 -11.93
CA LEU A 46 -16.02 -11.10 -12.08
C LEU A 46 -17.39 -11.08 -11.39
N ARG A 47 -17.57 -10.27 -10.34
CA ARG A 47 -18.84 -10.18 -9.59
C ARG A 47 -19.90 -9.29 -10.23
N GLY A 48 -19.61 -8.60 -11.33
CA GLY A 48 -20.62 -7.92 -12.15
C GLY A 48 -21.59 -7.03 -11.36
N LYS A 49 -21.11 -5.85 -10.96
CA LYS A 49 -21.96 -4.67 -10.74
C LYS A 49 -21.34 -3.50 -11.48
#